data_AF-A0A520AC49-F1
#
_entry.id   AF-A0A520AC49-F1
#
_cell.length_a   1.000
_cell.length_b   1.000
_cell.length_c   1.000
_cell.angle_alpha   90.00
_cell.angle_beta   90.00
_cell.angle_gamma   90.00
#
_symmetry.space_group_name_H-M   'P 1'
#
loop_
_entity.id
_entity.type
_entity.pdbx_description
1 polymer ?
#
loop_
_entity_poly.entity_id
_entity_poly.type
_entity_poly.pdbx_seq_one_letter_code
_entity_poly.pdbx_strand_id
1 'polypeptide(L)'
;MGDKYVSSGVASPSGVLKTVLFGVLASFILPIIYIILVRLIPNIWFNAICALLLGMGLGYFIDLGIKIGKIRNFKIAIAIAVFCGLLAFYFQWVVFDALMYSANGFTFKLSGGDIANL
;
A
#
# COMPACT_ATOMS: atom_id res chain seq x y z
N MET A 1 3.15 -47.62 6.68
CA MET A 1 3.34 -46.20 7.05
C MET A 1 2.75 -45.40 5.91
N GLY A 2 1.58 -44.78 6.11
CA GLY A 2 0.87 -44.09 5.04
C GLY A 2 1.63 -42.83 4.62
N ASP A 3 1.81 -42.65 3.32
CA ASP A 3 2.45 -41.47 2.75
C ASP A 3 1.77 -40.20 3.26
N LYS A 4 2.51 -39.40 4.04
CA LYS A 4 2.05 -38.10 4.52
C LYS A 4 1.93 -37.19 3.30
N TYR A 5 0.69 -36.79 2.97
CA TYR A 5 0.41 -35.77 1.97
C TYR A 5 1.17 -34.48 2.30
N VAL A 6 2.26 -34.24 1.57
CA VAL A 6 2.99 -32.97 1.63
C VAL A 6 2.22 -31.98 0.76
N SER A 7 1.55 -31.01 1.38
CA SER A 7 0.85 -29.98 0.61
C SER A 7 1.88 -29.25 -0.24
N SER A 8 1.73 -29.29 -1.56
CA SER A 8 2.75 -28.96 -2.56
C SER A 8 3.23 -27.49 -2.55
N GLY A 9 2.82 -26.67 -1.58
CA GLY A 9 3.27 -25.27 -1.43
C GLY A 9 2.95 -24.37 -2.63
N VAL A 10 2.21 -24.90 -3.62
CA VAL A 10 1.92 -24.25 -4.88
C VAL A 10 0.89 -23.16 -4.61
N ALA A 11 1.35 -21.90 -4.67
CA ALA A 11 0.45 -20.78 -4.76
C ALA A 11 -0.23 -20.84 -6.15
N SER A 12 -1.56 -20.82 -6.19
CA SER A 12 -2.26 -20.69 -7.46
C SER A 12 -1.89 -19.33 -8.09
N PRO A 13 -1.48 -19.27 -9.37
CA PRO A 13 -1.16 -18.01 -10.04
C PRO A 13 -2.27 -16.96 -9.93
N SER A 14 -3.53 -17.41 -10.00
CA SER A 14 -4.71 -16.55 -9.83
C SER A 14 -4.87 -16.00 -8.41
N GLY A 15 -4.40 -16.74 -7.40
CA GLY A 15 -4.38 -16.30 -6.00
C GLY A 15 -3.35 -15.20 -5.78
N VAL A 16 -2.13 -15.40 -6.31
CA VAL A 16 -1.05 -14.40 -6.29
C VAL A 16 -1.50 -13.10 -6.95
N LEU A 17 -2.11 -13.19 -8.13
CA LEU A 17 -2.59 -12.01 -8.86
C LEU A 17 -3.62 -11.20 -8.07
N LYS A 18 -4.58 -11.86 -7.42
CA LYS A 18 -5.59 -11.19 -6.58
C LYS A 18 -4.94 -10.48 -5.39
N THR A 19 -4.03 -11.14 -4.70
CA THR A 19 -3.31 -10.54 -3.56
C THR A 19 -2.49 -9.33 -3.97
N VAL A 20 -1.77 -9.42 -5.09
CA VAL A 20 -1.02 -8.30 -5.65
C VAL A 20 -1.95 -7.16 -6.02
N LEU A 21 -3.09 -7.43 -6.65
CA LEU A 21 -4.07 -6.40 -7.00
C LEU A 21 -4.57 -5.63 -5.76
N PHE A 22 -4.94 -6.35 -4.69
CA PHE A 22 -5.36 -5.71 -3.44
C PHE A 22 -4.23 -4.90 -2.79
N GLY A 23 -3.02 -5.46 -2.74
CA GLY A 23 -1.84 -4.77 -2.21
C GLY A 23 -1.52 -3.50 -2.99
N VAL A 24 -1.50 -3.57 -4.33
CA VAL A 24 -1.24 -2.43 -5.22
C VAL A 24 -2.32 -1.35 -5.06
N LEU A 25 -3.60 -1.71 -5.06
CA LEU A 25 -4.68 -0.73 -4.84
C LEU A 25 -4.54 -0.02 -3.48
N ALA A 26 -4.26 -0.78 -2.41
CA ALA A 26 -4.00 -0.20 -1.10
C ALA A 26 -2.76 0.69 -1.08
N SER A 27 -1.73 0.34 -1.84
CA SER A 27 -0.48 1.10 -1.98
C SER A 27 -0.69 2.48 -2.62
N PHE A 28 -1.76 2.68 -3.38
CA PHE A 28 -2.10 3.98 -3.95
C PHE A 28 -3.09 4.76 -3.06
N ILE A 29 -4.12 4.09 -2.56
CA ILE A 29 -5.23 4.74 -1.85
C ILE A 29 -4.81 5.21 -0.46
N LEU A 30 -4.15 4.36 0.34
CA LEU A 30 -3.85 4.68 1.73
C LEU A 30 -2.86 5.85 1.88
N PRO A 31 -1.79 5.96 1.06
CA PRO A 31 -0.93 7.14 1.09
C PRO A 31 -1.64 8.46 0.85
N ILE A 32 -2.63 8.50 -0.06
CA ILE A 32 -3.41 9.72 -0.31
C ILE A 32 -4.18 10.12 0.95
N ILE A 33 -4.82 9.15 1.60
CA ILE A 33 -5.54 9.38 2.87
C ILE A 33 -4.56 9.86 3.95
N TYR A 34 -3.40 9.22 4.07
CA TYR A 34 -2.34 9.62 5.00
C TYR A 34 -1.96 11.10 4.82
N ILE A 35 -1.68 11.53 3.59
CA ILE A 35 -1.26 12.91 3.30
C ILE A 35 -2.40 13.90 3.61
N ILE A 36 -3.64 13.56 3.27
CA ILE A 36 -4.81 14.39 3.59
C ILE A 36 -4.93 14.59 5.11
N LEU A 37 -4.78 13.52 5.90
CA LEU A 37 -4.88 13.59 7.35
C LEU A 37 -3.76 14.44 7.96
N VAL A 38 -2.51 14.13 7.60
CA VAL A 38 -1.32 14.85 8.08
C VAL A 38 -1.37 16.34 7.74
N ARG A 39 -1.98 16.67 6.59
CA ARG A 39 -2.22 18.05 6.18
C ARG A 39 -3.20 18.77 7.10
N LEU A 40 -4.32 18.13 7.44
CA LEU A 40 -5.40 18.76 8.20
C LEU A 40 -4.95 19.09 9.62
N ILE A 41 -4.09 18.25 10.20
CA ILE A 41 -3.60 18.40 11.57
C ILE A 41 -2.07 18.32 11.54
N PRO A 42 -1.37 19.46 11.35
CA PRO A 42 0.09 19.51 11.27
C PRO A 42 0.71 19.36 12.68
N ASN A 43 0.61 18.17 13.27
CA ASN A 43 1.15 17.81 14.58
C ASN A 43 1.99 16.54 14.46
N ILE A 44 3.22 16.57 14.99
CA ILE A 44 4.17 15.46 14.87
C ILE A 44 3.66 14.13 15.47
N TRP A 45 2.95 14.18 16.59
CA TRP A 45 2.39 12.99 17.23
C TRP A 45 1.24 12.41 16.40
N PHE A 46 0.42 13.27 15.81
CA PHE A 46 -0.64 12.85 14.91
C PHE A 46 -0.05 12.17 13.65
N ASN A 47 1.02 12.73 13.08
CA ASN A 47 1.69 12.15 11.93
C ASN A 47 2.25 10.76 12.23
N ALA A 48 2.82 10.56 13.42
CA ALA A 48 3.30 9.24 13.85
C ALA A 48 2.17 8.21 13.93
N ILE A 49 1.01 8.60 14.48
CA ILE A 49 -0.19 7.75 14.53
C ILE A 49 -0.67 7.42 13.10
N CYS A 50 -0.75 8.42 12.22
CA CYS A 50 -1.15 8.21 10.82
C CYS A 50 -0.18 7.29 10.07
N ALA A 51 1.12 7.39 10.32
CA ALA A 51 2.12 6.52 9.69
C ALA A 51 1.99 5.06 10.18
N LEU A 52 1.72 4.87 11.47
CA LEU A 52 1.43 3.57 12.04
C LEU A 52 0.14 2.97 11.43
N LEU A 53 -0.92 3.77 11.30
CA LEU A 53 -2.17 3.35 10.66
C LEU A 53 -1.99 3.04 9.17
N LEU A 54 -1.13 3.77 8.46
CA LEU A 54 -0.76 3.47 7.07
C LEU A 54 -0.12 2.08 6.97
N GLY A 55 0.88 1.80 7.81
CA GLY A 55 1.55 0.49 7.83
C GLY A 55 0.59 -0.65 8.21
N MET A 56 -0.20 -0.48 9.27
CA MET A 56 -1.20 -1.46 9.69
C MET A 56 -2.29 -1.69 8.64
N GLY A 57 -2.79 -0.62 8.04
CA GLY A 57 -3.81 -0.67 7.00
C GLY A 57 -3.30 -1.40 5.76
N LEU A 58 -2.08 -1.10 5.32
CA LEU A 58 -1.46 -1.79 4.20
C LEU A 58 -1.30 -3.28 4.49
N GLY A 59 -0.78 -3.63 5.67
CA GLY A 59 -0.67 -5.02 6.12
C GLY A 59 -2.02 -5.74 6.15
N TYR A 60 -3.07 -5.07 6.61
CA TYR A 60 -4.43 -5.60 6.63
C TYR A 60 -4.97 -5.90 5.22
N PHE A 61 -4.80 -4.99 4.26
CA PHE A 61 -5.25 -5.23 2.87
C PHE A 61 -4.47 -6.34 2.18
N ILE A 62 -3.16 -6.46 2.45
CA ILE A 62 -2.35 -7.57 1.95
C ILE A 62 -2.82 -8.89 2.58
N ASP A 63 -3.08 -8.94 3.88
CA ASP A 63 -3.59 -10.12 4.57
C ASP A 63 -4.97 -10.55 4.04
N LEU A 64 -5.87 -9.60 3.80
CA LEU A 64 -7.14 -9.86 3.11
C LEU A 64 -6.89 -10.47 1.72
N GLY A 65 -5.98 -9.89 0.95
CA GLY A 65 -5.56 -10.41 -0.36
C GLY A 65 -5.02 -11.84 -0.26
N ILE A 66 -4.20 -12.16 0.75
CA ILE A 66 -3.62 -13.49 0.99
C ILE A 66 -4.72 -14.50 1.32
N LYS A 67 -5.66 -14.12 2.20
CA LYS A 67 -6.80 -14.96 2.61
C LYS A 67 -7.71 -15.27 1.42
N ILE A 68 -8.06 -14.27 0.62
CA ILE A 68 -8.89 -14.41 -0.59
C ILE A 68 -8.15 -15.22 -1.67
N GLY A 69 -6.85 -14.94 -1.86
CA GLY A 69 -5.99 -15.62 -2.80
C GLY A 69 -5.59 -17.04 -2.36
N LYS A 70 -5.91 -17.42 -1.11
CA LYS A 70 -5.52 -18.69 -0.48
C LYS A 70 -4.02 -18.97 -0.62
N ILE A 71 -3.18 -17.93 -0.49
CA ILE A 71 -1.72 -18.09 -0.59
C ILE A 71 -1.22 -18.81 0.66
N ARG A 72 -0.61 -19.98 0.46
CA ARG A 72 -0.03 -20.80 1.55
C ARG A 72 1.49 -20.68 1.64
N ASN A 73 2.12 -20.00 0.69
CA ASN A 73 3.56 -19.83 0.65
C ASN A 73 3.97 -18.53 1.34
N PHE A 74 4.55 -18.66 2.54
CA PHE A 74 4.97 -17.54 3.37
C PHE A 74 6.02 -16.64 2.69
N LYS A 75 6.95 -17.23 1.91
CA LYS A 75 7.97 -16.45 1.18
C LYS A 75 7.34 -15.52 0.14
N ILE A 76 6.35 -16.03 -0.59
CA ILE A 76 5.61 -15.24 -1.59
C ILE A 76 4.81 -14.12 -0.90
N ALA A 77 4.15 -14.44 0.21
CA ALA A 77 3.40 -13.45 0.99
C ALA A 77 4.30 -12.30 1.47
N ILE A 78 5.48 -12.60 2.03
CA ILE A 78 6.46 -11.58 2.43
C ILE A 78 6.92 -10.76 1.23
N ALA A 79 7.26 -11.40 0.11
CA ALA A 79 7.74 -10.69 -1.08
C ALA A 79 6.70 -9.68 -1.59
N ILE A 80 5.42 -10.08 -1.63
CA ILE A 80 4.31 -9.18 -1.99
C ILE A 80 4.20 -8.05 -0.97
N ALA A 81 4.27 -8.35 0.33
CA ALA A 81 4.14 -7.34 1.38
C ALA A 81 5.27 -6.30 1.34
N VAL A 82 6.51 -6.74 1.16
CA VAL A 82 7.67 -5.84 1.02
C VAL A 82 7.53 -4.99 -0.23
N PHE A 83 7.17 -5.59 -1.37
CA PHE A 83 6.96 -4.85 -2.62
C PHE A 83 5.88 -3.78 -2.47
N CYS A 84 4.71 -4.14 -1.93
CA CYS A 84 3.62 -3.19 -1.71
C CYS A 84 3.99 -2.12 -0.67
N GLY A 85 4.74 -2.48 0.38
CA GLY A 85 5.26 -1.55 1.38
C GLY A 85 6.16 -0.48 0.76
N LEU A 86 7.12 -0.91 -0.04
CA LEU A 86 8.01 0.01 -0.77
C LEU A 86 7.24 0.88 -1.77
N LEU A 87 6.28 0.28 -2.49
CA LEU A 87 5.43 1.01 -3.44
C LEU A 87 4.59 2.08 -2.73
N ALA A 88 3.96 1.74 -1.61
CA ALA A 88 3.14 2.66 -0.83
C ALA A 88 3.98 3.81 -0.25
N PHE A 89 5.18 3.51 0.25
CA PHE A 89 6.12 4.52 0.74
C PHE A 89 6.59 5.45 -0.38
N TYR A 90 6.96 4.89 -1.53
CA TYR A 90 7.34 5.68 -2.70
C TYR A 90 6.20 6.57 -3.17
N PHE A 91 4.99 6.03 -3.29
CA PHE A 91 3.83 6.80 -3.75
C PHE A 91 3.42 7.88 -2.74
N GLN A 92 3.51 7.60 -1.44
CA GLN A 92 3.34 8.60 -0.38
C GLN A 92 4.30 9.77 -0.57
N TRP A 93 5.55 9.49 -0.89
CA TRP A 93 6.53 10.54 -1.13
C TRP A 93 6.22 11.34 -2.41
N VAL A 94 5.96 10.66 -3.53
CA VAL A 94 5.62 11.32 -4.81
C VAL A 94 4.42 12.26 -4.66
N VAL A 95 3.34 11.81 -4.01
CA VAL A 95 2.15 12.64 -3.80
C VAL A 95 2.45 13.80 -2.86
N PHE A 96 3.26 13.60 -1.83
CA PHE A 96 3.65 14.68 -0.93
C PHE A 96 4.44 15.75 -1.68
N ASP A 97 5.44 15.37 -2.47
CA ASP A 97 6.25 16.30 -3.26
C ASP A 97 5.39 17.05 -4.29
N ALA A 98 4.50 16.33 -4.99
CA ALA A 98 3.57 16.94 -5.94
C ALA A 98 2.69 18.02 -5.30
N LEU A 99 2.18 17.77 -4.10
CA LEU A 99 1.35 18.71 -3.36
C LEU A 99 2.16 19.86 -2.75
N MET A 100 3.36 19.58 -2.27
CA MET A 100 4.23 20.56 -1.61
C MET A 100 4.82 21.56 -2.61
N TYR A 101 5.23 21.08 -3.78
CA TYR A 101 5.87 21.87 -4.83
C TYR A 101 4.91 22.33 -5.94
N SER A 102 3.61 22.05 -5.83
CA SER A 102 2.61 22.62 -6.74
C SER A 102 2.64 24.15 -6.67
N ALA A 103 2.45 24.82 -7.81
CA ALA A 103 2.39 26.28 -7.91
C ALA A 103 1.33 26.93 -7.00
N ASN A 104 0.33 26.15 -6.58
CA ASN A 104 -0.71 26.57 -5.66
C ASN A 104 -0.35 26.36 -4.18
N GLY A 105 0.88 25.93 -3.85
CA GLY A 105 1.29 25.46 -2.52
C GLY A 105 0.53 24.21 -2.08
N PHE A 106 0.62 23.84 -0.80
CA PHE A 106 -0.10 22.69 -0.23
C PHE A 106 -1.62 22.97 -0.19
N THR A 107 -2.29 22.95 -1.35
CA THR A 107 -3.72 23.21 -1.58
C THR A 107 -4.39 22.03 -2.26
N PHE A 108 -5.70 21.81 -2.03
CA PHE A 108 -6.47 20.77 -2.73
C PHE A 108 -6.97 21.24 -4.10
N LYS A 109 -6.48 22.39 -4.57
CA LYS A 109 -6.87 23.02 -5.82
C LYS A 109 -5.87 22.65 -6.90
N LEU A 110 -5.71 21.35 -7.15
CA LEU A 110 -4.85 20.86 -8.23
C LEU A 110 -5.62 20.86 -9.55
N SER A 111 -5.04 21.53 -10.54
CA SER A 111 -5.46 21.47 -11.94
C SER A 111 -4.85 20.23 -12.60
N GLY A 112 -5.49 19.69 -13.64
CA GLY A 112 -4.91 18.61 -14.45
C GLY A 112 -3.53 18.95 -15.02
N GLY A 113 -3.23 20.25 -15.21
CA GLY A 113 -1.91 20.72 -15.62
C GLY A 113 -0.82 20.56 -14.55
N ASP A 114 -1.16 20.57 -13.26
CA ASP A 114 -0.21 20.31 -12.17
C ASP A 114 0.17 18.83 -12.10
N ILE A 115 -0.74 17.96 -12.54
CA ILE A 115 -0.56 16.50 -12.59
C ILE A 115 0.19 16.07 -13.86
N ALA A 116 0.03 16.82 -14.95
CA ALA A 116 0.64 16.51 -16.26
C ALA A 116 2.10 16.95 -16.41
N ASN A 117 2.61 17.79 -15.50
CA ASN A 117 4.02 18.21 -15.45
C ASN A 117 4.86 17.41 -14.43
N LEU A 118 4.29 16.33 -13.88
CA LEU A 118 5.02 15.25 -13.20
C LEU A 118 5.55 14.25 -14.23
#